data_AF-A0A2W4DDV9-F1
#
_entry.id   AF-A0A2W4DDV9-F1
#
_cell.length_a   1.000
_cell.length_b   1.000
_cell.length_c   1.000
_cell.angle_alpha   90.00
_cell.angle_beta   90.00
_cell.angle_gamma   90.00
#
_symmetry.space_group_name_H-M   'P 1'
#
loop_
_entity.id
_entity.type
_entity.pdbx_description
1 polymer ?
#
loop_
_entity_poly.entity_id
_entity_poly.type
_entity_poly.pdbx_seq_one_letter_code
_entity_poly.pdbx_strand_id
1 'polypeptide(L)' 'MSKPPLPASPYDQVIDAQSIVHVEYFADAHGLTFPVAADLIRGCHGNRRAADEAAIAFRSHFAQSLDGAYPHAD' A
#
# COMPACT_ATOMS: atom_id res chain seq x y z
N MET A 1 -7.26 -12.95 -20.16
CA MET A 1 -7.69 -13.57 -18.89
C MET A 1 -8.34 -12.48 -18.05
N SER A 2 -9.62 -12.62 -17.70
CA SER A 2 -10.35 -11.62 -16.91
C SER A 2 -9.92 -11.75 -15.44
N LYS A 3 -9.56 -10.63 -14.80
CA LYS A 3 -9.21 -10.61 -13.37
C LYS A 3 -10.37 -11.18 -12.54
N PRO A 4 -10.09 -11.98 -11.49
CA PRO A 4 -11.13 -12.51 -10.62
C PRO A 4 -11.94 -11.36 -9.98
N PRO A 5 -13.24 -11.58 -9.70
CA PRO A 5 -14.08 -10.55 -9.10
C PRO A 5 -13.55 -10.17 -7.72
N LEU A 6 -13.49 -8.86 -7.46
CA LEU A 6 -13.10 -8.33 -6.15
C LEU A 6 -14.18 -8.73 -5.11
N PRO A 7 -13.81 -9.16 -3.89
CA PRO A 7 -14.78 -9.62 -2.90
C PRO A 7 -15.72 -8.50 -2.40
N ALA A 8 -16.89 -8.91 -1.90
CA ALA A 8 -18.07 -8.06 -1.64
C ALA A 8 -17.90 -6.96 -0.58
N SER A 9 -16.89 -7.04 0.28
CA SER A 9 -16.48 -5.96 1.19
C SER A 9 -14.97 -5.81 1.12
N PRO A 10 -14.40 -4.67 0.69
CA PRO A 10 -12.95 -4.48 0.58
C PRO A 10 -12.23 -4.54 1.93
N TYR A 11 -12.95 -4.41 3.05
CA TYR A 11 -12.36 -4.24 4.38
C TYR A 11 -12.27 -5.51 5.24
N ASP A 12 -13.00 -6.58 4.87
CA ASP A 12 -12.91 -7.90 5.55
C ASP A 12 -11.96 -8.87 4.83
N GLN A 13 -11.19 -8.38 3.86
CA GLN A 13 -10.33 -9.21 3.03
C GLN A 13 -8.95 -9.39 3.68
N VAL A 14 -8.49 -10.63 3.70
CA VAL A 14 -7.08 -10.94 3.89
C VAL A 14 -6.39 -10.77 2.55
N ILE A 15 -5.41 -9.87 2.47
CA ILE A 15 -4.45 -9.79 1.38
C ILE A 15 -3.36 -10.80 1.63
N ASP A 16 -3.22 -11.75 0.73
CA ASP A 16 -2.10 -12.69 0.75
C ASP A 16 -0.81 -12.02 0.24
N ALA A 17 0.19 -11.88 1.13
CA ALA A 17 1.52 -11.37 0.80
C ALA A 17 2.34 -12.32 -0.09
N GLN A 18 1.94 -13.59 -0.23
CA GLN A 18 2.56 -14.56 -1.13
C GLN A 18 1.95 -14.51 -2.54
N SER A 19 0.77 -13.91 -2.70
CA SER A 19 0.13 -13.72 -3.99
C SER A 19 0.72 -12.49 -4.70
N ILE A 20 1.50 -12.74 -5.76
CA ILE A 20 2.09 -11.67 -6.60
C ILE A 20 1.02 -10.70 -7.09
N VAL A 21 -0.14 -11.21 -7.53
CA VAL A 21 -1.24 -10.38 -8.05
C VAL A 21 -1.81 -9.45 -6.98
N HIS A 22 -1.91 -9.92 -5.74
CA HIS A 22 -2.40 -9.08 -4.63
C HIS A 22 -1.39 -7.99 -4.27
N VAL A 23 -0.10 -8.32 -4.23
CA VAL A 23 0.96 -7.35 -3.95
C VAL A 23 1.04 -6.31 -5.06
N GLU A 24 0.97 -6.70 -6.34
CA GLU A 24 0.94 -5.76 -7.47
C GLU A 24 -0.26 -4.82 -7.39
N TYR A 25 -1.46 -5.36 -7.15
CA TYR A 25 -2.67 -4.53 -7.06
C TYR A 25 -2.60 -3.55 -5.89
N PHE A 26 -2.05 -3.97 -4.75
CA PHE A 26 -1.84 -3.11 -3.60
C PHE A 26 -0.79 -2.03 -3.87
N ALA A 27 0.32 -2.39 -4.51
CA ALA A 27 1.36 -1.47 -4.92
C ALA A 27 0.81 -0.39 -5.85
N ASP A 28 0.07 -0.78 -6.89
CA ASP A 28 -0.55 0.13 -7.84
C ASP A 28 -1.58 1.06 -7.17
N ALA A 29 -2.44 0.51 -6.31
CA ALA A 29 -3.48 1.27 -5.62
C ALA A 29 -2.91 2.39 -4.74
N HIS A 30 -1.74 2.16 -4.14
CA HIS A 30 -1.10 3.12 -3.24
C HIS A 30 0.08 3.85 -3.88
N GLY A 31 0.46 3.53 -5.12
CA GLY A 31 1.64 4.12 -5.76
C GLY A 31 2.96 3.74 -5.07
N LEU A 32 3.05 2.50 -4.58
CA LEU A 32 4.23 1.95 -3.91
C LEU A 32 5.03 1.07 -4.86
N THR A 33 6.29 0.82 -4.53
CA THR A 33 7.06 -0.24 -5.20
C THR A 33 6.64 -1.62 -4.69
N PHE A 34 6.79 -2.65 -5.51
CA PHE A 34 6.43 -4.03 -5.15
C PHE A 34 7.06 -4.51 -3.82
N PRO A 35 8.36 -4.29 -3.55
CA PRO A 35 8.96 -4.71 -2.28
C PRO A 35 8.33 -4.03 -1.07
N VAL A 36 8.07 -2.72 -1.15
CA VAL A 36 7.46 -1.95 -0.07
C VAL A 36 6.02 -2.42 0.20
N ALA A 37 5.26 -2.68 -0.87
CA ALA A 37 3.93 -3.26 -0.78
C ALA A 37 3.94 -4.63 -0.09
N ALA A 38 4.85 -5.53 -0.50
CA ALA A 38 4.96 -6.86 0.09
C ALA A 38 5.27 -6.80 1.59
N ASP A 39 6.20 -5.94 2.00
CA ASP A 39 6.60 -5.82 3.40
C ASP A 39 5.50 -5.18 4.27
N LEU A 40 4.76 -4.20 3.75
CA LEU A 40 3.57 -3.65 4.41
C LEU A 40 2.50 -4.72 4.64
N ILE A 41 2.16 -5.49 3.61
CA ILE A 41 1.16 -6.55 3.73
C ILE A 41 1.61 -7.60 4.76
N ARG A 42 2.89 -8.00 4.76
CA ARG A 42 3.45 -8.92 5.76
C ARG A 42 3.39 -8.36 7.18
N GLY A 43 3.82 -7.10 7.36
CA GLY A 43 3.81 -6.41 8.65
C GLY A 43 2.40 -6.25 9.23
N CYS A 44 1.40 -6.14 8.36
CA CYS A 44 -0.02 -6.08 8.72
C CYS A 44 -0.69 -7.46 8.82
N HIS A 45 0.08 -8.57 8.79
CA HIS A 45 -0.42 -9.95 8.83
C HIS A 45 -1.48 -10.24 7.76
N GLY A 46 -1.37 -9.61 6.59
CA GLY A 46 -2.35 -9.72 5.51
C GLY A 46 -3.67 -9.01 5.77
N ASN A 47 -3.84 -8.24 6.84
CA ASN A 47 -5.06 -7.47 7.07
C ASN A 47 -5.12 -6.29 6.08
N ARG A 48 -6.10 -6.29 5.17
CA ARG A 48 -6.23 -5.25 4.14
C ARG A 48 -6.34 -3.85 4.73
N ARG A 49 -7.18 -3.67 5.74
CA ARG A 49 -7.43 -2.37 6.35
C ARG A 49 -6.17 -1.82 7.01
N ALA A 50 -5.48 -2.64 7.81
CA ALA A 50 -4.24 -2.23 8.45
C ALA A 50 -3.15 -1.89 7.42
N ALA A 51 -3.06 -2.66 6.33
CA ALA A 51 -2.13 -2.39 5.24
C ALA A 51 -2.46 -1.07 4.53
N ASP A 52 -3.73 -0.81 4.21
CA ASP A 52 -4.17 0.44 3.58
C ASP A 52 -3.89 1.65 4.48
N GLU A 53 -4.19 1.57 5.79
CA GLU A 53 -3.90 2.62 6.76
C GLU A 53 -2.38 2.89 6.86
N ALA A 54 -1.57 1.83 6.88
CA ALA A 54 -0.11 1.94 6.92
C ALA A 54 0.46 2.53 5.62
N ALA A 55 -0.07 2.18 4.45
CA ALA A 55 0.34 2.74 3.17
C ALA A 55 0.02 4.25 3.07
N ILE A 56 -1.15 4.67 3.54
CA ILE A 56 -1.54 6.08 3.60
C ILE A 56 -0.61 6.86 4.56
N ALA A 57 -0.34 6.31 5.74
CA ALA A 57 0.56 6.91 6.72
C ALA A 57 2.00 7.05 6.18
N PHE A 58 2.50 5.98 5.55
CA PHE A 58 3.82 5.96 4.91
C PHE A 58 3.92 7.07 3.86
N ARG A 59 2.95 7.17 2.96
CA ARG A 59 2.93 8.24 1.94
C ARG A 59 2.85 9.64 2.53
N SER A 60 2.02 9.84 3.54
CA SER A 60 1.88 11.13 4.21
C SER A 60 3.20 11.58 4.84
N HIS A 61 3.94 10.65 5.46
CA HIS A 61 5.24 10.94 6.06
C HIS A 61 6.29 11.35 5.02
N PHE A 62 6.37 10.64 3.88
CA PHE A 62 7.31 10.99 2.81
C PHE A 62 6.91 12.24 2.03
N ALA A 63 5.60 12.50 1.83
CA ALA A 63 5.13 13.74 1.23
C ALA A 63 5.48 14.96 2.11
N GLN A 64 5.30 14.83 3.44
CA GLN A 64 5.73 15.85 4.39
C GLN A 64 7.26 16.04 4.40
N SER A 65 8.02 14.96 4.22
CA SER A 65 9.48 15.04 4.12
C SER A 65 9.97 15.73 2.84
N LEU A 66 9.18 15.76 1.76
CA LEU A 66 9.51 16.44 0.51
C LEU A 66 9.13 17.92 0.54
N ASP A 67 8.00 18.28 1.16
CA ASP A 67 7.61 19.68 1.38
C ASP A 67 8.50 20.41 2.40
N GLY A 68 9.10 19.68 3.34
CA GLY A 68 10.09 20.23 4.27
C GLY A 68 11.52 20.37 3.72
N ALA A 69 11.80 19.83 2.52
CA ALA A 69 13.17 19.73 1.98
C ALA A 69 13.57 20.87 1.02
N TYR A 70 12.68 21.82 0.73
CA TYR A 70 13.04 23.09 0.10
C TYR A 70 12.86 24.23 1.10
N PRO A 71 13.88 24.57 1.91
CA PRO A 71 13.94 25.95 2.38
C PRO A 71 13.96 26.81 1.12
N HIS A 72 12.97 27.69 0.99
CA HIS A 72 12.99 28.78 0.03
C HIS A 72 14.40 29.38 0.02
N ALA A 73 15.11 29.23 -1.10
CA ALA A 73 16.30 30.02 -1.34
C ALA A 73 15.81 31.45 -1.57
N ASP A 74 16.15 32.34 -0.62
CA ASP A 74 16.07 33.80 -0.77
C ASP A 74 16.72 34.27 -2.09
#